data_AF-A0A956M471-F1
#
_entry.id   AF-A0A956M471-F1
#
_cell.length_a   1.000
_cell.length_b   1.000
_cell.length_c   1.000
_cell.angle_alpha   90.00
_cell.angle_beta   90.00
_cell.angle_gamma   90.00
#
_symmetry.space_group_name_H-M   'P 1'
#
loop_
_entity.id
_entity.type
_entity.pdbx_description
1 polymer ?
#
loop_
_entity_poly.entity_id
_entity_poly.type
_entity_poly.pdbx_seq_one_letter_code
_entity_poly.pdbx_strand_id
1 'polypeptide(L)'
;TNNWPHEPLVANHPTSANLLWSIASIVLLLAGVGALVWFFFARTREEEAPEPPAADPLDAFPLTPSMRAVGKLCYVVVALFGVQVLLGALTAHYTVEGDSFFGLPLGKILPYAVTRTWHLQTAVFWIATAFLAVGLFLAPAVGGREPRFQRLGVNLLFGALLLVVVGSLGGEWFAIQQTMGPDATFWFGHQGYE
;
A
#
# COMPACT_ATOMS: atom_id res chain seq x y z
N THR A 1 -21.30 -16.72 -9.96
CA THR A 1 -20.11 -15.99 -10.43
C THR A 1 -20.21 -15.55 -11.89
N ASN A 2 -21.42 -15.33 -12.44
CA ASN A 2 -21.61 -14.88 -13.84
C ASN A 2 -20.86 -15.75 -14.89
N ASN A 3 -21.10 -17.07 -14.86
CA ASN A 3 -20.45 -18.09 -15.71
C ASN A 3 -18.92 -18.19 -15.57
N TRP A 4 -18.38 -17.81 -14.42
CA TRP A 4 -16.97 -18.04 -14.07
C TRP A 4 -16.81 -19.29 -13.18
N PRO A 5 -15.73 -20.08 -13.32
CA PRO A 5 -14.62 -19.94 -14.27
C PRO A 5 -15.01 -20.39 -15.68
N HIS A 6 -14.23 -19.97 -16.68
CA HIS A 6 -14.39 -20.45 -18.07
C HIS A 6 -14.18 -21.97 -18.11
N GLU A 7 -15.23 -22.71 -18.45
CA GLU A 7 -15.23 -24.16 -18.48
C GLU A 7 -16.21 -24.67 -19.56
N PRO A 8 -15.72 -25.03 -20.76
CA PRO A 8 -16.56 -25.49 -21.85
C PRO A 8 -17.40 -26.72 -21.52
N LEU A 9 -16.93 -27.63 -20.64
CA LEU A 9 -17.64 -28.88 -20.31
C LEU A 9 -18.96 -28.65 -19.57
N VAL A 10 -19.07 -27.54 -18.84
CA VAL A 10 -20.32 -27.13 -18.16
C VAL A 10 -20.98 -25.94 -18.86
N ALA A 11 -20.57 -25.67 -20.11
CA ALA A 11 -21.02 -24.55 -20.93
C ALA A 11 -20.84 -23.16 -20.26
N ASN A 12 -19.81 -22.99 -19.43
CA ASN A 12 -19.43 -21.69 -18.89
C ASN A 12 -18.70 -20.87 -19.96
N HIS A 13 -19.47 -20.00 -20.62
CA HIS A 13 -18.97 -18.99 -21.56
C HIS A 13 -19.49 -17.60 -21.16
N PRO A 14 -18.86 -16.50 -21.65
CA PRO A 14 -19.32 -15.14 -21.38
C PRO A 14 -20.79 -14.95 -21.78
N THR A 15 -21.58 -14.39 -20.87
CA THR A 15 -22.99 -14.08 -21.14
C THR A 15 -23.12 -12.90 -22.09
N SER A 16 -24.26 -12.78 -22.79
CA SER A 16 -24.53 -11.63 -23.67
C SER A 16 -24.45 -10.29 -22.93
N ALA A 17 -24.84 -10.26 -21.64
CA ALA A 17 -24.71 -9.08 -20.79
C ALA A 17 -23.24 -8.68 -20.57
N ASN A 18 -22.33 -9.66 -20.39
CA ASN A 18 -20.90 -9.40 -20.24
C ASN A 18 -20.34 -8.71 -21.49
N LEU A 19 -20.69 -9.21 -22.69
CA LEU A 19 -20.26 -8.60 -23.95
C LEU A 19 -20.83 -7.19 -24.15
N LEU A 20 -22.13 -7.00 -23.89
CA LEU A 20 -22.80 -5.71 -24.03
C LEU A 20 -22.16 -4.64 -23.13
N TRP A 21 -22.00 -4.94 -21.84
CA TRP A 21 -21.42 -3.99 -20.89
C TRP A 21 -19.93 -3.74 -21.13
N SER A 22 -19.20 -4.70 -21.66
CA SER A 22 -17.81 -4.51 -22.08
C SER A 22 -17.67 -3.53 -23.24
N ILE A 23 -18.55 -3.60 -24.24
CA ILE A 23 -18.56 -2.63 -25.35
C ILE A 23 -19.03 -1.26 -24.85
N ALA A 24 -20.10 -1.24 -24.04
CA ALA A 24 -20.65 0.00 -23.49
C ALA A 24 -19.62 0.75 -22.63
N SER A 25 -18.81 0.04 -21.82
CA SER A 25 -17.77 0.67 -20.99
C SER A 25 -16.69 1.37 -21.81
N ILE A 26 -16.27 0.77 -22.94
CA ILE A 26 -15.30 1.39 -23.87
C ILE A 26 -15.88 2.66 -24.49
N VAL A 27 -17.13 2.60 -24.96
CA VAL A 27 -17.81 3.76 -25.55
C VAL A 27 -17.94 4.89 -24.53
N LEU A 28 -18.37 4.58 -23.31
CA LEU A 28 -18.50 5.55 -22.23
C LEU A 28 -17.16 6.14 -21.81
N LEU A 29 -16.08 5.34 -21.78
CA LEU A 29 -14.73 5.81 -21.49
C LEU A 29 -14.27 6.83 -22.54
N LEU A 30 -14.38 6.51 -23.82
CA LEU A 30 -13.96 7.40 -24.91
C LEU A 30 -14.81 8.68 -24.95
N ALA A 31 -16.12 8.55 -24.79
CA ALA A 31 -17.03 9.70 -24.72
C ALA A 31 -16.73 10.59 -23.51
N GLY A 32 -16.47 9.99 -22.33
CA GLY A 32 -16.13 10.71 -21.10
C GLY A 32 -14.81 11.45 -21.21
N VAL A 33 -13.75 10.81 -21.74
CA VAL A 33 -12.46 11.46 -21.98
C VAL A 33 -12.60 12.60 -22.98
N GLY A 34 -13.28 12.36 -24.11
CA GLY A 34 -13.51 13.40 -25.13
C GLY A 34 -14.30 14.59 -24.59
N ALA A 35 -15.36 14.33 -23.82
CA ALA A 35 -16.16 15.38 -23.20
C ALA A 35 -15.37 16.17 -22.15
N LEU A 36 -14.55 15.51 -21.34
CA LEU A 36 -13.70 16.17 -20.34
C LEU A 36 -12.65 17.07 -21.01
N VAL A 37 -11.98 16.57 -22.05
CA VAL A 37 -11.00 17.35 -22.83
C VAL A 37 -11.68 18.55 -23.48
N TRP A 38 -12.80 18.34 -24.17
CA TRP A 38 -13.57 19.42 -24.78
C TRP A 38 -14.00 20.48 -23.75
N PHE A 39 -14.53 20.04 -22.61
CA PHE A 39 -14.94 20.93 -21.52
C PHE A 39 -13.78 21.74 -20.97
N PHE A 40 -12.63 21.09 -20.73
CA PHE A 40 -11.43 21.75 -20.22
C PHE A 40 -10.94 22.81 -21.21
N PHE A 41 -10.77 22.50 -22.50
CA PHE A 41 -10.34 23.48 -23.50
C PHE A 41 -11.37 24.59 -23.76
N ALA A 42 -12.66 24.31 -23.62
CA ALA A 42 -13.70 25.31 -23.79
C ALA A 42 -13.78 26.30 -22.61
N ARG A 43 -13.29 25.94 -21.42
CA ARG A 43 -13.43 26.73 -20.18
C ARG A 43 -12.12 27.29 -19.64
N THR A 44 -10.99 26.64 -19.91
CA THR A 44 -9.69 27.12 -19.44
C THR A 44 -9.27 28.30 -20.29
N ARG A 45 -9.15 29.47 -19.67
CA ARG A 45 -8.43 30.60 -20.23
C ARG A 45 -6.96 30.42 -19.85
N GLU A 46 -6.04 30.73 -20.76
CA GLU A 46 -4.62 30.79 -20.39
C GLU A 46 -4.46 31.89 -19.34
N GLU A 47 -4.26 31.49 -18.09
CA GLU A 47 -3.79 32.38 -17.03
C GLU A 47 -2.27 32.49 -17.16
N GLU A 48 -1.74 33.72 -17.07
CA GLU A 48 -0.29 33.92 -17.01
C GLU A 48 0.26 33.17 -15.80
N ALA A 49 1.32 32.38 -16.04
CA ALA A 49 1.96 31.64 -14.97
C ALA A 49 2.53 32.63 -13.93
N PRO A 50 2.30 32.40 -12.63
CA PRO A 50 2.86 33.27 -11.60
C PRO A 50 4.39 33.21 -11.63
N GLU A 51 5.05 34.36 -11.41
CA GLU A 51 6.51 34.40 -11.26
C GLU A 51 6.93 33.61 -10.02
N PRO A 52 7.90 32.68 -10.13
CA PRO A 52 8.38 31.91 -8.99
C PRO A 52 9.15 32.81 -8.01
N PRO A 53 9.08 32.56 -6.70
CA PRO A 53 9.82 33.32 -5.71
C PRO A 53 11.34 33.11 -5.85
N ALA A 54 12.13 34.11 -5.47
CA ALA A 54 13.60 34.08 -5.57
C ALA A 54 14.29 33.11 -4.59
N ALA A 55 13.58 32.64 -3.56
CA ALA A 55 14.07 31.68 -2.58
C ALA A 55 12.96 30.67 -2.22
N ASP A 56 13.35 29.48 -1.75
CA ASP A 56 12.39 28.45 -1.36
C ASP A 56 11.59 28.90 -0.13
N PRO A 57 10.26 29.07 -0.24
CA PRO A 57 9.42 29.46 0.89
C PRO A 57 9.42 28.43 2.03
N LEU A 58 9.80 27.17 1.78
CA LEU A 58 9.86 26.13 2.81
C LEU A 58 11.07 26.30 3.74
N ASP A 59 12.16 26.91 3.28
CA ASP A 59 13.35 27.19 4.10
C ASP A 59 13.09 28.24 5.19
N ALA A 60 12.05 29.06 5.02
CA ALA A 60 11.64 30.05 6.00
C ALA A 60 11.04 29.42 7.28
N PHE A 61 10.60 28.15 7.22
CA PHE A 61 9.98 27.48 8.36
C PHE A 61 11.02 26.74 9.21
N PRO A 62 11.21 27.13 10.49
CA PRO A 62 12.12 26.39 11.35
C PRO A 62 11.58 24.98 11.60
N LEU A 63 12.45 23.97 11.43
CA LEU A 63 12.10 22.56 11.68
C LEU A 63 11.68 22.36 13.14
N THR A 64 10.39 22.06 13.34
CA THR A 64 9.82 21.78 14.66
C THR A 64 10.27 20.42 15.21
N PRO A 65 10.29 20.23 16.54
CA PRO A 65 10.53 18.94 17.19
C PRO A 65 9.72 17.76 16.64
N SER A 66 8.43 17.93 16.31
CA SER A 66 7.59 16.89 15.69
C SER A 66 8.00 16.58 14.25
N MET A 67 8.33 17.58 13.43
CA MET A 67 8.86 17.36 12.06
C MET A 67 10.15 16.54 12.10
N ARG A 68 11.05 16.82 13.04
CA ARG A 68 12.27 16.02 13.24
C ARG A 68 11.95 14.58 13.68
N ALA A 69 10.91 14.38 14.49
CA ALA A 69 10.47 13.06 14.91
C ALA A 69 9.93 12.21 13.74
N VAL A 70 9.33 12.85 12.71
CA VAL A 70 8.87 12.19 11.49
C VAL A 70 10.01 11.51 10.73
N GLY A 71 11.25 11.99 10.83
CA GLY A 71 12.40 11.35 10.19
C GLY A 71 12.53 9.84 10.49
N LYS A 72 12.11 9.41 11.69
CA LYS A 72 12.07 7.99 12.08
C LYS A 72 11.06 7.18 11.26
N LEU A 73 9.92 7.76 10.91
CA LEU A 73 8.94 7.11 10.03
C LEU A 73 9.54 6.93 8.63
N CYS A 74 10.28 7.92 8.11
CA CYS A 74 10.92 7.79 6.79
C CYS A 74 11.92 6.63 6.75
N TYR A 75 12.72 6.43 7.80
CA TYR A 75 13.62 5.27 7.89
C TYR A 75 12.83 3.94 7.89
N VAL A 76 11.74 3.86 8.64
CA VAL A 76 10.89 2.66 8.67
C VAL A 76 10.24 2.40 7.31
N VAL A 77 9.79 3.45 6.60
CA VAL A 77 9.24 3.33 5.25
C VAL A 77 10.27 2.70 4.30
N VAL A 78 11.51 3.20 4.29
CA VAL A 78 12.57 2.66 3.44
C VAL A 78 12.91 1.21 3.83
N ALA A 79 12.96 0.92 5.14
CA ALA A 79 13.20 -0.44 5.62
C ALA A 79 12.10 -1.42 5.19
N LEU A 80 10.83 -1.04 5.37
CA LEU A 80 9.68 -1.86 4.95
C LEU A 80 9.62 -2.03 3.44
N PHE A 81 9.94 -0.99 2.66
CA PHE A 81 10.08 -1.10 1.21
C PHE A 81 11.17 -2.10 0.81
N GLY A 82 12.34 -2.04 1.45
CA GLY A 82 13.41 -3.01 1.21
C GLY A 82 13.00 -4.44 1.52
N VAL A 83 12.38 -4.66 2.69
CA VAL A 83 11.83 -5.98 3.09
C VAL A 83 10.78 -6.45 2.08
N GLN A 84 9.88 -5.56 1.64
CA GLN A 84 8.83 -5.87 0.67
C GLN A 84 9.41 -6.34 -0.67
N VAL A 85 10.44 -5.66 -1.18
CA VAL A 85 11.12 -6.03 -2.43
C VAL A 85 11.78 -7.40 -2.30
N LEU A 86 12.48 -7.66 -1.19
CA LEU A 86 13.12 -8.96 -0.94
C LEU A 86 12.10 -10.11 -0.84
N LEU A 87 10.97 -9.88 -0.16
CA LEU A 87 9.88 -10.85 -0.09
C LEU A 87 9.23 -11.09 -1.46
N GLY A 88 9.16 -10.05 -2.30
CA GLY A 88 8.71 -10.17 -3.68
C GLY A 88 9.63 -11.06 -4.50
N ALA A 89 10.94 -10.85 -4.39
CA ALA A 89 11.94 -11.68 -5.04
C ALA A 89 11.87 -13.14 -4.58
N LEU A 90 11.71 -13.39 -3.27
CA LEU A 90 11.57 -14.75 -2.72
C LEU A 90 10.27 -15.43 -3.18
N THR A 91 9.14 -14.70 -3.16
CA THR A 91 7.85 -15.22 -3.63
C THR A 91 7.89 -15.58 -5.11
N ALA A 92 8.55 -14.75 -5.94
CA ALA A 92 8.76 -15.05 -7.35
C ALA A 92 9.71 -16.24 -7.57
N HIS A 93 10.72 -16.42 -6.72
CA HIS A 93 11.64 -17.55 -6.82
C HIS A 93 10.92 -18.89 -6.62
N TYR A 94 9.98 -18.97 -5.67
CA TYR A 94 9.20 -20.18 -5.43
C TYR A 94 8.32 -20.62 -6.61
N THR A 95 7.98 -19.72 -7.55
CA THR A 95 7.26 -20.12 -8.77
C THR A 95 8.15 -20.82 -9.80
N VAL A 96 9.47 -20.77 -9.61
CA VAL A 96 10.47 -21.39 -10.48
C VAL A 96 11.08 -22.64 -9.84
N GLU A 97 11.57 -22.55 -8.60
CA GLU A 97 12.27 -23.65 -7.92
C GLU A 97 11.33 -24.52 -7.05
N GLY A 98 10.13 -24.04 -6.74
CA GLY A 98 9.19 -24.70 -5.82
C GLY A 98 9.44 -24.32 -4.37
N ASP A 99 9.67 -25.29 -3.49
CA ASP A 99 9.75 -25.07 -2.03
C ASP A 99 11.17 -24.77 -1.50
N SER A 100 12.19 -24.81 -2.36
CA SER A 100 13.58 -24.48 -2.00
C SER A 100 14.01 -23.12 -2.53
N PHE A 101 15.05 -22.57 -1.89
CA PHE A 101 15.71 -21.33 -2.29
C PHE A 101 17.19 -21.62 -2.57
N PHE A 102 17.57 -21.78 -3.84
CA PHE A 102 18.91 -22.22 -4.25
C PHE A 102 19.39 -23.47 -3.51
N GLY A 103 18.52 -24.47 -3.37
CA GLY A 103 18.77 -25.71 -2.63
C GLY A 103 18.66 -25.62 -1.11
N LEU A 104 18.44 -24.43 -0.53
CA LEU A 104 18.15 -24.26 0.90
C LEU A 104 16.65 -24.55 1.16
N PRO A 105 16.28 -25.32 2.21
CA PRO A 105 14.89 -25.66 2.50
C PRO A 105 14.14 -24.52 3.23
N LEU A 106 14.22 -23.30 2.69
CA LEU A 106 13.67 -22.09 3.31
C LEU A 106 12.15 -22.12 3.41
N GLY A 107 11.46 -22.84 2.50
CA GLY A 107 10.00 -22.99 2.50
C GLY A 107 9.43 -23.62 3.78
N LYS A 108 10.24 -24.34 4.57
CA LYS A 108 9.81 -24.87 5.87
C LYS A 108 9.53 -23.76 6.90
N ILE A 109 10.27 -22.66 6.82
CA ILE A 109 10.16 -21.53 7.77
C ILE A 109 9.37 -20.39 7.13
N LEU A 110 9.63 -20.09 5.86
CA LEU A 110 8.99 -19.02 5.10
C LEU A 110 8.36 -19.61 3.82
N PRO A 111 7.23 -20.33 3.94
CA PRO A 111 6.54 -20.87 2.76
C PRO A 111 5.98 -19.75 1.89
N TYR A 112 5.64 -20.08 0.65
CA TYR A 112 5.08 -19.15 -0.34
C TYR A 112 3.92 -18.30 0.21
N ALA A 113 3.01 -18.91 0.99
CA ALA A 113 1.89 -18.20 1.58
C ALA A 113 2.35 -17.07 2.52
N VAL A 114 3.34 -17.31 3.38
CA VAL A 114 3.90 -16.28 4.28
C VAL A 114 4.58 -15.18 3.47
N THR A 115 5.47 -15.55 2.54
CA THR A 115 6.26 -14.56 1.80
C THR A 115 5.37 -13.67 0.94
N ARG A 116 4.32 -14.25 0.33
CA ARG A 116 3.32 -13.50 -0.43
C ARG A 116 2.48 -12.60 0.46
N THR A 117 1.96 -13.10 1.59
CA THR A 117 1.19 -12.30 2.53
C THR A 117 2.03 -11.12 3.04
N TRP A 118 3.26 -11.38 3.49
CA TRP A 118 4.14 -10.32 3.98
C TRP A 118 4.51 -9.32 2.87
N HIS A 119 4.73 -9.77 1.63
CA HIS A 119 5.01 -8.87 0.50
C HIS A 119 3.87 -7.86 0.27
N LEU A 120 2.62 -8.32 0.33
CA LEU A 120 1.46 -7.46 0.12
C LEU A 120 1.19 -6.57 1.34
N GLN A 121 1.22 -7.13 2.54
CA GLN A 121 0.99 -6.39 3.79
C GLN A 121 2.04 -5.29 3.98
N THR A 122 3.33 -5.62 3.80
CA THR A 122 4.40 -4.60 3.90
C THR A 122 4.28 -3.53 2.82
N ALA A 123 3.77 -3.84 1.62
CA ALA A 123 3.48 -2.85 0.59
C ALA A 123 2.44 -1.82 1.06
N VAL A 124 1.33 -2.30 1.62
CA VAL A 124 0.29 -1.42 2.19
C VAL A 124 0.87 -0.59 3.34
N PHE A 125 1.61 -1.22 4.26
CA PHE A 125 2.16 -0.54 5.43
C PHE A 125 3.12 0.59 5.06
N TRP A 126 4.08 0.37 4.16
CA TRP A 126 5.06 1.41 3.84
C TRP A 126 4.42 2.56 3.06
N ILE A 127 3.51 2.29 2.13
CA ILE A 127 2.79 3.32 1.36
C ILE A 127 1.94 4.19 2.30
N ALA A 128 1.14 3.55 3.16
CA ALA A 128 0.30 4.27 4.13
C ALA A 128 1.15 5.09 5.12
N THR A 129 2.26 4.50 5.60
CA THR A 129 3.17 5.20 6.53
C THR A 129 3.88 6.37 5.85
N ALA A 130 4.19 6.29 4.57
CA ALA A 130 4.78 7.40 3.81
C ALA A 130 3.81 8.58 3.71
N PHE A 131 2.54 8.34 3.34
CA PHE A 131 1.53 9.40 3.32
C PHE A 131 1.28 10.00 4.71
N LEU A 132 1.26 9.15 5.74
CA LEU A 132 1.15 9.60 7.12
C LEU A 132 2.34 10.48 7.53
N ALA A 133 3.57 10.10 7.15
CA ALA A 133 4.77 10.91 7.40
C ALA A 133 4.68 12.28 6.72
N VAL A 134 4.24 12.33 5.46
CA VAL A 134 4.02 13.61 4.74
C VAL A 134 2.98 14.47 5.47
N GLY A 135 1.84 13.90 5.86
CA GLY A 135 0.81 14.62 6.59
C GLY A 135 1.28 15.17 7.93
N LEU A 136 2.03 14.36 8.71
CA LEU A 136 2.61 14.77 9.98
C LEU A 136 3.69 15.83 9.83
N PHE A 137 4.47 15.78 8.74
CA PHE A 137 5.49 16.78 8.46
C PHE A 137 4.87 18.12 8.06
N LEU A 138 3.82 18.11 7.23
CA LEU A 138 3.15 19.33 6.77
C LEU A 138 2.21 19.94 7.83
N ALA A 139 1.72 19.17 8.80
CA ALA A 139 0.74 19.66 9.78
C ALA A 139 1.21 20.91 10.57
N PRO A 140 2.44 20.99 11.10
CA PRO A 140 2.94 22.21 11.75
C PRO A 140 3.13 23.39 10.78
N ALA A 141 3.51 23.11 9.52
CA ALA A 141 3.71 24.15 8.50
C ALA A 141 2.38 24.81 8.12
N VAL A 142 1.32 24.03 7.92
CA VAL A 142 -0.04 24.54 7.66
C VAL A 142 -0.60 25.25 8.89
N GLY A 143 -0.35 24.72 10.10
CA GLY A 143 -0.82 25.32 11.35
C GLY A 143 -0.04 26.56 11.81
N GLY A 144 1.10 26.88 11.18
CA GLY A 144 2.00 27.98 11.56
C GLY A 144 2.68 27.86 12.93
N ARG A 145 2.42 26.78 13.68
CA ARG A 145 3.00 26.51 15.01
C ARG A 145 2.90 25.02 15.35
N GLU A 146 3.74 24.58 16.27
CA GLU A 146 3.63 23.22 16.81
C GLU A 146 2.51 23.11 17.86
N PRO A 147 1.53 22.20 17.70
CA PRO A 147 0.54 21.93 18.72
C PRO A 147 1.15 21.37 20.01
N ARG A 148 0.51 21.61 21.15
CA ARG A 148 0.95 21.05 22.44
C ARG A 148 0.97 19.52 22.36
N PHE A 149 2.09 18.92 22.79
CA PHE A 149 2.31 17.46 22.78
C PHE A 149 2.34 16.79 21.40
N GLN A 150 2.47 17.54 20.30
CA GLN A 150 2.51 16.96 18.95
C GLN A 150 3.63 15.91 18.80
N ARG A 151 4.85 16.21 19.28
CA ARG A 151 5.97 15.25 19.27
C ARG A 151 5.67 13.97 20.06
N LEU A 152 4.94 14.06 21.17
CA LEU A 152 4.54 12.90 21.95
C LEU A 152 3.57 12.02 21.15
N GLY A 153 2.57 12.64 20.51
CA GLY A 153 1.63 11.96 19.63
C GLY A 153 2.33 11.23 18.47
N VAL A 154 3.29 11.89 17.81
CA VAL A 154 4.10 11.28 16.74
C VAL A 154 4.88 10.06 17.24
N ASN A 155 5.49 10.13 18.42
CA ASN A 155 6.24 9.00 18.99
C ASN A 155 5.32 7.84 19.42
N LEU A 156 4.15 8.14 19.99
CA LEU A 156 3.16 7.13 20.37
C LEU A 156 2.63 6.43 19.13
N LEU A 157 2.28 7.19 18.09
CA LEU A 157 1.82 6.65 16.82
C LEU A 157 2.89 5.78 16.16
N PHE A 158 4.15 6.22 16.17
CA PHE A 158 5.27 5.42 15.68
C PHE A 158 5.36 4.07 16.42
N GLY A 159 5.26 4.07 17.75
CA GLY A 159 5.25 2.83 18.54
C GLY A 159 4.06 1.92 18.22
N ALA A 160 2.87 2.50 18.05
CA ALA A 160 1.67 1.77 17.68
C ALA A 160 1.80 1.12 16.29
N LEU A 161 2.35 1.83 15.30
CA LEU A 161 2.58 1.29 13.96
C LEU A 161 3.56 0.12 14.00
N LEU A 162 4.68 0.24 14.73
CA LEU A 162 5.63 -0.86 14.89
C LEU A 162 4.99 -2.07 15.55
N LEU A 163 4.18 -1.86 16.58
CA LEU A 163 3.44 -2.93 17.24
C LEU A 163 2.48 -3.63 16.27
N VAL A 164 1.73 -2.87 15.47
CA VAL A 164 0.80 -3.43 14.48
C VAL A 164 1.53 -4.22 13.41
N VAL A 165 2.60 -3.68 12.83
CA VAL A 165 3.37 -4.35 11.76
C VAL A 165 4.04 -5.62 12.29
N VAL A 166 4.78 -5.55 13.40
CA VAL A 166 5.47 -6.72 13.94
C VAL A 166 4.47 -7.75 14.47
N GLY A 167 3.39 -7.29 15.11
CA GLY A 167 2.32 -8.12 15.61
C GLY A 167 1.58 -8.86 14.50
N SER A 168 1.24 -8.18 13.40
CA SER A 168 0.53 -8.80 12.28
C SER A 168 1.41 -9.81 11.55
N LEU A 169 2.66 -9.44 11.20
CA LEU A 169 3.57 -10.34 10.50
C LEU A 169 3.86 -11.60 11.36
N GLY A 170 4.07 -11.43 12.66
CA GLY A 170 4.25 -12.54 13.60
C GLY A 170 3.00 -13.41 13.70
N GLY A 171 1.82 -12.80 13.85
CA GLY A 171 0.54 -13.49 13.89
C GLY A 171 0.27 -14.32 12.64
N GLU A 172 0.44 -13.72 11.47
CA GLU A 172 0.31 -14.37 10.15
C GLU A 172 1.24 -15.58 10.04
N TRP A 173 2.49 -15.45 10.50
CA TRP A 173 3.46 -16.55 10.50
C TRP A 173 3.02 -17.70 11.39
N PHE A 174 2.64 -17.42 12.65
CA PHE A 174 2.20 -18.46 13.58
C PHE A 174 0.93 -19.19 13.09
N ALA A 175 0.01 -18.45 12.48
CA ALA A 175 -1.21 -18.99 11.88
C ALA A 175 -0.90 -19.90 10.68
N ILE A 176 -0.08 -19.44 9.73
CA ILE A 176 0.26 -20.24 8.54
C ILE A 176 1.06 -21.49 8.93
N GLN A 177 1.94 -21.38 9.93
CA GLN A 177 2.71 -22.51 10.48
C GLN A 177 1.87 -23.47 11.35
N GLN A 178 0.56 -23.25 11.47
CA GLN A 178 -0.36 -24.11 12.25
C GLN A 178 0.02 -24.22 13.74
N THR A 179 0.67 -23.20 14.28
CA THR A 179 1.07 -23.16 15.70
C THR A 179 0.07 -22.40 16.57
N MET A 180 -0.88 -21.70 15.95
CA MET A 180 -1.97 -20.98 16.60
C MET A 180 -3.27 -21.79 16.52
N GLY A 181 -4.08 -21.77 17.59
CA GLY A 181 -5.39 -22.42 17.58
C GLY A 181 -6.36 -21.78 16.56
N PRO A 182 -7.36 -22.54 16.06
CA PRO A 182 -8.29 -22.04 15.04
C PRO A 182 -9.10 -20.83 15.50
N ASP A 183 -9.51 -20.78 16.77
CA ASP A 183 -10.29 -19.66 17.32
C ASP A 183 -9.49 -18.35 17.41
N ALA A 184 -8.17 -18.44 17.62
CA ALA A 184 -7.29 -17.29 17.71
C ALA A 184 -6.79 -16.81 16.34
N THR A 185 -6.74 -17.71 15.34
CA THR A 185 -6.20 -17.45 14.00
C THR A 185 -6.91 -16.30 13.30
N PHE A 186 -8.24 -16.22 13.41
CA PHE A 186 -9.00 -15.15 12.77
C PHE A 186 -8.71 -13.76 13.37
N TRP A 187 -8.48 -13.69 14.69
CA TRP A 187 -8.33 -12.42 15.42
C TRP A 187 -6.89 -11.90 15.48
N PHE A 188 -5.93 -12.81 15.62
CA PHE A 188 -4.52 -12.48 15.88
C PHE A 188 -3.55 -13.11 14.88
N GLY A 189 -4.08 -13.86 13.91
CA GLY A 189 -3.30 -14.63 12.95
C GLY A 189 -3.50 -14.15 11.51
N HIS A 190 -4.05 -15.03 10.68
CA HIS A 190 -4.26 -14.80 9.25
C HIS A 190 -5.75 -14.92 8.92
N GLN A 191 -6.32 -13.89 8.28
CA GLN A 191 -7.75 -13.86 7.95
C GLN A 191 -8.13 -14.68 6.70
N GLY A 192 -7.15 -15.05 5.87
CA GLY A 192 -7.35 -15.80 4.64
C GLY A 192 -7.75 -14.96 3.42
N TYR A 193 -7.87 -13.65 3.57
CA TYR A 193 -8.17 -12.71 2.50
C TYR A 193 -6.93 -11.90 2.15
N GLU A 194 -6.73 -11.69 0.85
CA GLU A 194 -5.65 -10.88 0.31
C GLU A 194 -5.96 -9.38 0.36
#